data_AF-A0AAJ0WEY3-F1
#
_entry.id   AF-A0AAJ0WEY3-F1
#
_cell.length_a   1.000
_cell.length_b   1.000
_cell.length_c   1.000
_cell.angle_alpha   90.00
_cell.angle_beta   90.00
_cell.angle_gamma   90.00
#
_symmetry.space_group_name_H-M   'P 1'
#
loop_
_entity.id
_entity.type
_entity.pdbx_description
1 polymer ?
#
loop_
_entity_poly.entity_id
_entity_poly.type
_entity_poly.pdbx_seq_one_letter_code
_entity_poly.pdbx_strand_id
1 'polypeptide(L)'
;MKFGIWLTAFLFVTINSCQSSKAIDFKESLEESQRRASEIILGKEGPGEKKLKCLQKDDYKGALRALELENKEFNRLITHIKKLSTEGIPEGKPLKTAALEYYESLKELHVFDRKEIEQQALLRTLKNNQLNNAQNNILALAKQKKMLYATVYQKEALLRTAIGDFETANGF
;
A
#
# COMPACT_ATOMS: atom_id res chain seq x y z
N MET A 1 35.94 -50.84 36.20
CA MET A 1 37.08 -50.26 35.44
C MET A 1 36.87 -50.64 33.98
N LYS A 2 36.68 -49.78 32.97
CA LYS A 2 36.81 -48.33 32.81
C LYS A 2 35.71 -47.88 31.83
N PHE A 3 35.00 -46.82 32.19
CA PHE A 3 34.20 -45.99 31.27
C PHE A 3 35.16 -45.27 30.31
N GLY A 4 34.94 -45.37 29.00
CA GLY A 4 35.50 -44.45 28.00
C GLY A 4 34.32 -43.91 27.18
N ILE A 5 33.83 -42.67 27.37
CA ILE A 5 34.43 -41.38 26.97
C ILE A 5 34.61 -41.39 25.44
N TRP A 6 33.95 -40.56 24.62
CA TRP A 6 33.19 -39.34 24.86
C TRP A 6 32.36 -39.01 23.62
N LEU A 7 31.26 -38.29 23.82
CA LEU A 7 30.40 -37.73 22.77
C LEU A 7 31.23 -36.91 21.77
N THR A 8 31.14 -37.25 20.48
CA THR A 8 31.44 -36.31 19.40
C THR A 8 30.46 -35.14 19.50
N ALA A 9 30.99 -34.00 19.92
CA ALA A 9 30.29 -32.74 20.07
C ALA A 9 29.59 -32.36 18.76
N PHE A 10 28.26 -32.50 18.76
CA PHE A 10 27.37 -31.85 17.82
C PHE A 10 27.48 -30.35 18.09
N LEU A 11 28.38 -29.67 17.37
CA LEU A 11 28.38 -28.21 17.26
C LEU A 11 27.12 -27.84 16.48
N PHE A 12 25.97 -27.87 17.17
CA PHE A 12 24.87 -26.99 16.84
C PHE A 12 25.45 -25.59 16.96
N VAL A 13 25.86 -25.03 15.82
CA VAL A 13 25.87 -23.59 15.65
C VAL A 13 24.42 -23.18 15.84
N THR A 14 24.06 -22.88 17.09
CA THR A 14 22.89 -22.10 17.41
C THR A 14 23.11 -20.79 16.69
N ILE A 15 22.52 -20.66 15.50
CA ILE A 15 22.35 -19.37 14.84
C ILE A 15 21.42 -18.63 15.79
N ASN A 16 22.00 -18.02 16.83
CA ASN A 16 21.31 -16.99 17.58
C ASN A 16 21.06 -15.91 16.55
N SER A 17 19.83 -15.87 16.03
CA SER A 17 19.28 -14.78 15.21
C SER A 17 19.47 -13.51 16.03
N CYS A 18 20.63 -12.88 15.87
CA CYS A 18 20.86 -11.56 16.40
C CYS A 18 20.21 -10.65 15.37
N GLN A 19 18.92 -10.39 15.56
CA GLN A 19 18.17 -9.46 14.74
C GLN A 19 18.92 -8.13 14.76
N SER A 20 19.35 -7.69 13.59
CA SER A 20 20.02 -6.40 13.43
C SER A 20 19.05 -5.29 13.85
N SER A 21 19.49 -4.36 14.71
CA SER A 21 18.68 -3.19 15.08
C SER A 21 18.22 -2.41 13.85
N LYS A 22 19.08 -2.31 12.82
CA LYS A 22 18.72 -1.68 11.53
C LYS A 22 17.56 -2.40 10.83
N ALA A 23 17.52 -3.73 10.90
CA ALA A 23 16.44 -4.52 10.29
C ALA A 23 15.12 -4.36 11.04
N ILE A 24 15.18 -4.32 12.38
CA ILE A 24 14.03 -4.04 13.25
C ILE A 24 13.47 -2.64 12.92
N ASP A 25 14.31 -1.60 12.98
CA ASP A 25 13.90 -0.22 12.71
C ASP A 25 13.29 -0.05 11.31
N PHE A 26 13.86 -0.74 10.31
CA PHE A 26 13.36 -0.74 8.95
C PHE A 26 11.99 -1.41 8.84
N LYS A 27 11.80 -2.56 9.50
CA LYS A 27 10.51 -3.27 9.55
C LYS A 27 9.43 -2.40 10.20
N GLU A 28 9.72 -1.84 11.38
CA GLU A 28 8.79 -0.97 12.10
C GLU A 28 8.38 0.26 11.29
N SER A 29 9.33 0.86 10.55
CA SER A 29 9.05 1.99 9.65
C SER A 29 8.09 1.62 8.51
N LEU A 30 8.18 0.39 7.98
CA LEU A 30 7.27 -0.11 6.96
C LEU A 30 5.89 -0.47 7.54
N GLU A 31 5.83 -1.03 8.74
CA GLU A 31 4.57 -1.29 9.46
C GLU A 31 3.85 0.02 9.82
N GLU A 32 4.59 1.06 10.23
CA GLU A 32 4.02 2.41 10.38
C GLU A 32 3.47 2.94 9.05
N SER A 33 4.20 2.71 7.96
CA SER A 33 3.73 3.09 6.62
C SER A 33 2.42 2.38 6.24
N GLN A 34 2.26 1.10 6.59
CA GLN A 34 1.01 0.35 6.40
C GLN A 34 -0.15 0.91 7.23
N ARG A 35 0.11 1.25 8.51
CA ARG A 35 -0.89 1.90 9.37
C ARG A 35 -1.34 3.24 8.78
N ARG A 36 -0.40 4.08 8.37
CA ARG A 36 -0.70 5.37 7.71
C ARG A 36 -1.51 5.19 6.42
N ALA A 37 -1.16 4.22 5.57
CA ALA A 37 -1.95 3.92 4.37
C ALA A 37 -3.39 3.54 4.72
N SER A 38 -3.57 2.72 5.75
CA SER A 38 -4.89 2.32 6.25
C SER A 38 -5.67 3.53 6.79
N GLU A 39 -5.03 4.43 7.52
CA GLU A 39 -5.65 5.67 8.02
C GLU A 39 -6.05 6.63 6.88
N ILE A 40 -5.25 6.71 5.82
CA ILE A 40 -5.58 7.53 4.64
C ILE A 40 -6.89 7.06 3.99
N ILE A 41 -7.01 5.75 3.79
CA ILE A 41 -8.12 5.14 3.03
C ILE A 41 -9.36 4.93 3.91
N LEU A 42 -9.16 4.36 5.11
CA LEU A 42 -10.22 3.82 5.98
C LEU A 42 -10.28 4.49 7.34
N GLY A 43 -9.33 5.37 7.66
CA GLY A 43 -9.25 6.01 8.96
C GLY A 43 -10.48 6.87 9.25
N LYS A 44 -10.93 6.83 10.50
CA LYS A 44 -11.96 7.74 11.00
C LYS A 44 -11.42 9.17 10.92
N GLU A 45 -12.17 10.06 10.28
CA GLU A 45 -11.78 11.42 9.89
C GLU A 45 -10.65 11.51 8.85
N GLY A 46 -10.26 10.38 8.25
CA GLY A 46 -9.29 10.30 7.16
C GLY A 46 -9.82 10.89 5.84
N PRO A 47 -8.92 11.21 4.88
CA PRO A 47 -9.32 11.71 3.56
C PRO A 47 -10.32 10.81 2.84
N GLY A 48 -10.14 9.48 2.89
CA GLY A 48 -11.04 8.52 2.26
C GLY A 48 -12.47 8.58 2.83
N GLU A 49 -12.62 8.65 4.16
CA GLU A 49 -13.94 8.79 4.80
C GLU A 49 -14.58 10.15 4.48
N LYS A 50 -13.80 11.24 4.51
CA LYS A 50 -14.28 12.58 4.13
C LYS A 50 -14.80 12.62 2.69
N LYS A 51 -14.06 12.01 1.76
CA LYS A 51 -14.49 11.85 0.36
C LYS A 51 -15.83 11.12 0.29
N LEU A 52 -15.97 9.99 0.98
CA LEU A 52 -17.23 9.22 1.01
C LEU A 52 -18.40 10.03 1.60
N LYS A 53 -18.19 10.72 2.73
CA LYS A 53 -19.20 11.59 3.37
C LYS A 53 -19.66 12.71 2.45
N CYS A 54 -18.76 13.29 1.65
CA CYS A 54 -19.12 14.28 0.64
C CYS A 54 -19.94 13.68 -0.50
N LEU A 55 -19.55 12.52 -1.03
CA LEU A 55 -20.27 11.83 -2.10
C LEU A 55 -21.69 11.42 -1.70
N GLN A 56 -21.88 10.96 -0.46
CA GLN A 56 -23.22 10.65 0.09
C GLN A 56 -24.15 11.87 0.13
N LYS A 57 -23.61 13.08 0.16
CA LYS A 57 -24.35 14.35 0.18
C LYS A 57 -24.41 15.02 -1.21
N ASP A 58 -23.99 14.31 -2.27
CA ASP A 58 -23.81 14.86 -3.62
C ASP A 58 -22.87 16.11 -3.66
N ASP A 59 -22.00 16.30 -2.66
CA ASP A 59 -21.00 17.37 -2.63
C ASP A 59 -19.73 16.97 -3.39
N TYR A 60 -19.81 16.97 -4.72
CA TYR A 60 -18.68 16.58 -5.59
C TYR A 60 -17.46 17.50 -5.42
N LYS A 61 -17.65 18.79 -5.12
CA LYS A 61 -16.54 19.72 -4.85
C LYS A 61 -15.83 19.39 -3.54
N GLY A 62 -16.57 19.04 -2.50
CA GLY A 62 -16.03 18.50 -1.25
C GLY A 62 -15.28 17.19 -1.47
N ALA A 63 -15.85 16.27 -2.24
CA ALA A 63 -15.23 14.99 -2.54
C ALA A 63 -13.89 15.15 -3.28
N LEU A 64 -13.82 16.05 -4.28
CA LEU A 64 -12.57 16.36 -4.99
C LEU A 64 -11.52 17.00 -4.05
N ARG A 65 -11.91 17.86 -3.12
CA ARG A 65 -10.98 18.42 -2.13
C ARG A 65 -10.43 17.35 -1.19
N ALA A 66 -11.28 16.42 -0.74
CA ALA A 66 -10.85 15.29 0.08
C ALA A 66 -9.90 14.36 -0.69
N LEU A 67 -10.16 14.12 -1.98
CA LEU A 67 -9.27 13.34 -2.85
C LEU A 67 -7.89 14.00 -3.02
N GLU A 68 -7.81 15.32 -3.11
CA GLU A 68 -6.52 16.02 -3.14
C GLU A 68 -5.72 15.85 -1.86
N LEU A 69 -6.39 15.83 -0.70
CA LEU A 69 -5.75 15.49 0.56
C LEU A 69 -5.25 14.04 0.56
N GLU A 70 -6.07 13.09 0.09
CA GLU A 70 -5.70 11.68 -0.04
C GLU A 70 -4.43 11.51 -0.90
N ASN A 71 -4.41 12.13 -2.09
CA ASN A 71 -3.24 12.14 -2.98
C ASN A 71 -1.99 12.72 -2.29
N LYS A 72 -2.13 13.82 -1.55
CA LYS A 72 -1.03 14.46 -0.83
C LYS A 72 -0.47 13.55 0.28
N GLU A 73 -1.32 12.88 1.06
CA GLU A 73 -0.86 11.98 2.11
C GLU A 73 -0.18 10.73 1.52
N PHE A 74 -0.68 10.16 0.42
CA PHE A 74 0.03 9.10 -0.30
C PHE A 74 1.40 9.56 -0.82
N ASN A 75 1.51 10.76 -1.37
CA ASN A 75 2.80 11.30 -1.80
C ASN A 75 3.81 11.41 -0.65
N ARG A 76 3.34 11.81 0.54
CA ARG A 76 4.18 11.87 1.76
C ARG A 76 4.61 10.48 2.19
N LEU A 77 3.70 9.52 2.21
CA LEU A 77 3.97 8.12 2.53
C LEU A 77 5.05 7.54 1.61
N ILE A 78 4.86 7.66 0.29
CA ILE A 78 5.80 7.16 -0.72
C ILE A 78 7.16 7.85 -0.56
N THR A 79 7.17 9.17 -0.34
CA THR A 79 8.42 9.91 -0.11
C THR A 79 9.14 9.46 1.15
N HIS A 80 8.41 9.13 2.21
CA HIS A 80 8.97 8.60 3.46
C HIS A 80 9.64 7.24 3.21
N ILE A 81 8.94 6.29 2.56
CA ILE A 81 9.50 4.98 2.21
C ILE A 81 10.74 5.13 1.32
N LYS A 82 10.72 6.04 0.33
CA LYS A 82 11.88 6.32 -0.55
C LYS A 82 13.13 6.73 0.24
N LYS A 83 12.97 7.36 1.41
CA LYS A 83 14.09 7.82 2.26
C LYS A 83 14.63 6.76 3.22
N LEU A 84 13.94 5.64 3.43
CA LEU A 84 14.42 4.58 4.33
C LEU A 84 15.76 4.02 3.83
N SER A 85 16.73 3.89 4.72
CA SER A 85 18.01 3.25 4.40
C SER A 85 17.83 1.74 4.35
N THR A 86 18.54 1.10 3.41
CA THR A 86 18.59 -0.36 3.28
C THR A 86 20.03 -0.88 3.42
N GLU A 87 20.95 -0.03 3.88
CA GLU A 87 22.37 -0.35 3.97
C GLU A 87 22.66 -1.33 5.11
N GLY A 88 23.27 -2.47 4.76
CA GLY A 88 23.56 -3.53 5.71
C GLY A 88 22.31 -4.27 6.20
N ILE A 89 21.22 -4.21 5.45
CA ILE A 89 19.97 -4.91 5.74
C ILE A 89 19.73 -5.97 4.65
N PRO A 90 19.97 -7.26 4.92
CA PRO A 90 19.59 -8.36 4.02
C PRO A 90 18.14 -8.20 3.54
N GLU A 91 17.92 -8.36 2.23
CA GLU A 91 16.60 -8.19 1.58
C GLU A 91 15.90 -6.82 1.78
N GLY A 92 16.56 -5.82 2.41
CA GLY A 92 15.96 -4.52 2.66
C GLY A 92 15.64 -3.73 1.39
N LYS A 93 16.50 -3.83 0.36
CA LYS A 93 16.29 -3.15 -0.94
C LYS A 93 15.12 -3.78 -1.73
N PRO A 94 15.05 -5.10 -1.93
CA PRO A 94 13.88 -5.75 -2.53
C PRO A 94 12.57 -5.40 -1.81
N LEU A 95 12.52 -5.51 -0.48
CA LEU A 95 11.33 -5.16 0.30
C LEU A 95 10.95 -3.68 0.13
N LYS A 96 11.90 -2.75 0.19
CA LYS A 96 11.65 -1.33 -0.07
C LYS A 96 11.04 -1.10 -1.46
N THR A 97 11.58 -1.73 -2.50
CA THR A 97 11.05 -1.60 -3.86
C THR A 97 9.63 -2.13 -3.96
N ALA A 98 9.35 -3.32 -3.44
CA ALA A 98 8.02 -3.90 -3.45
C ALA A 98 7.00 -3.03 -2.69
N ALA A 99 7.40 -2.45 -1.56
CA ALA A 99 6.56 -1.52 -0.80
C ALA A 99 6.25 -0.25 -1.61
N LEU A 100 7.25 0.34 -2.27
CA LEU A 100 7.04 1.52 -3.12
C LEU A 100 6.07 1.24 -4.26
N GLU A 101 6.25 0.14 -4.98
CA GLU A 101 5.36 -0.23 -6.09
C GLU A 101 3.93 -0.48 -5.61
N TYR A 102 3.76 -1.13 -4.46
CA TYR A 102 2.45 -1.35 -3.85
C TYR A 102 1.76 -0.03 -3.51
N TYR A 103 2.40 0.88 -2.76
CA TYR A 103 1.77 2.13 -2.37
C TYR A 103 1.58 3.11 -3.55
N GLU A 104 2.44 3.07 -4.56
CA GLU A 104 2.23 3.80 -5.82
C GLU A 104 1.00 3.27 -6.56
N SER A 105 0.79 1.94 -6.62
CA SER A 105 -0.40 1.35 -7.23
C SER A 105 -1.69 1.65 -6.45
N LEU A 106 -1.64 1.64 -5.11
CA LEU A 106 -2.77 2.04 -4.26
C LEU A 106 -3.14 3.51 -4.50
N LYS A 107 -2.14 4.40 -4.52
CA LYS A 107 -2.36 5.80 -4.83
C LYS A 107 -3.04 5.97 -6.19
N GLU A 108 -2.56 5.28 -7.23
CA GLU A 108 -3.15 5.36 -8.57
C GLU A 108 -4.61 4.91 -8.57
N LEU A 109 -4.92 3.79 -7.93
CA LEU A 109 -6.29 3.28 -7.76
C LEU A 109 -7.20 4.33 -7.10
N HIS A 110 -6.76 4.93 -6.00
CA HIS A 110 -7.59 5.87 -5.25
C HIS A 110 -7.72 7.24 -5.95
N VAL A 111 -6.65 7.75 -6.57
CA VAL A 111 -6.69 9.00 -7.33
C VAL A 111 -7.54 8.88 -8.60
N PHE A 112 -7.72 7.66 -9.13
CA PHE A 112 -8.64 7.40 -10.24
C PHE A 112 -10.08 7.83 -9.93
N ASP A 113 -10.49 7.85 -8.64
CA ASP A 113 -11.82 8.30 -8.21
C ASP A 113 -12.15 9.71 -8.73
N ARG A 114 -11.16 10.56 -9.00
CA ARG A 114 -11.38 11.88 -9.64
C ARG A 114 -12.27 11.77 -10.87
N LYS A 115 -11.96 10.83 -11.78
CA LYS A 115 -12.70 10.64 -13.02
C LYS A 115 -14.13 10.21 -12.76
N GLU A 116 -14.34 9.36 -11.76
CA GLU A 116 -15.67 8.88 -11.38
C GLU A 116 -16.51 10.01 -10.74
N ILE A 117 -15.90 10.81 -9.87
CA ILE A 117 -16.54 11.96 -9.22
C ILE A 117 -16.93 13.01 -10.26
N GLU A 118 -16.03 13.36 -11.17
CA GLU A 118 -16.29 14.30 -12.26
C GLU A 118 -17.39 13.79 -13.20
N GLN A 119 -17.39 12.49 -13.52
CA GLN A 119 -18.43 11.86 -14.33
C GLN A 119 -19.80 11.86 -13.64
N GLN A 120 -19.85 11.58 -12.34
CA GLN A 120 -21.10 11.66 -11.55
C GLN A 120 -21.64 13.09 -11.48
N ALA A 121 -20.78 14.08 -11.27
CA ALA A 121 -21.16 15.49 -11.30
C ALA A 121 -21.73 15.90 -12.66
N LEU A 122 -21.11 15.43 -13.76
CA LEU A 122 -21.58 15.69 -15.12
C LEU A 122 -22.97 15.08 -15.37
N LEU A 123 -23.20 13.83 -14.96
CA LEU A 123 -24.49 13.14 -15.15
C LEU A 123 -25.67 13.91 -14.55
N ARG A 124 -25.45 14.72 -13.50
CA ARG A 124 -26.50 15.55 -12.89
C ARG A 124 -26.93 16.73 -13.76
N THR A 125 -26.09 17.18 -14.70
CA THR A 125 -26.35 18.38 -15.51
C THR A 125 -26.84 18.05 -16.92
N LEU A 126 -26.64 16.82 -17.39
CA LEU A 126 -26.98 16.39 -18.74
C LEU A 126 -28.48 16.08 -18.92
N LYS A 127 -28.97 16.25 -20.15
CA LYS A 127 -30.33 15.87 -20.58
C LYS A 127 -30.29 15.04 -21.87
N ASN A 128 -31.30 14.21 -22.07
CA ASN A 128 -31.55 13.46 -23.32
C ASN A 128 -30.33 12.66 -23.81
N ASN A 129 -29.97 12.77 -25.08
CA ASN A 129 -29.02 11.92 -25.80
C ASN A 129 -27.58 11.99 -25.23
N GLN A 130 -27.26 13.07 -24.50
CA GLN A 130 -25.98 13.20 -23.79
C GLN A 130 -25.86 12.21 -22.63
N LEU A 131 -27.00 11.74 -22.09
CA LEU A 131 -27.07 10.77 -20.99
C LEU A 131 -26.54 9.39 -21.42
N ASN A 132 -26.86 8.92 -22.64
CA ASN A 132 -26.42 7.61 -23.14
C ASN A 132 -24.89 7.55 -23.27
N ASN A 133 -24.27 8.60 -23.84
CA ASN A 133 -22.81 8.67 -23.94
C ASN A 133 -22.14 8.75 -22.56
N ALA A 134 -22.73 9.52 -21.65
CA ALA A 134 -22.24 9.62 -20.28
C ALA A 134 -22.37 8.31 -19.50
N GLN A 135 -23.40 7.48 -19.77
CA GLN A 135 -23.54 6.15 -19.18
C GLN A 135 -22.50 5.16 -19.74
N ASN A 136 -22.20 5.20 -21.04
CA ASN A 136 -21.13 4.39 -21.63
C ASN A 136 -19.76 4.69 -21.00
N ASN A 137 -19.51 5.96 -20.67
CA ASN A 137 -18.30 6.37 -19.96
C ASN A 137 -18.21 5.76 -18.56
N ILE A 138 -19.32 5.60 -17.82
CA ILE A 138 -19.30 4.92 -16.51
C ILE A 138 -18.80 3.49 -16.66
N LEU A 139 -19.28 2.76 -17.67
CA LEU A 139 -18.84 1.38 -17.91
C LEU A 139 -17.36 1.31 -18.27
N ALA A 140 -16.87 2.26 -19.07
CA ALA A 140 -15.45 2.35 -19.41
C ALA A 140 -14.58 2.64 -18.18
N LEU A 141 -15.01 3.57 -17.31
CA LEU A 141 -14.32 3.88 -16.06
C LEU A 141 -14.31 2.67 -15.11
N ALA A 142 -15.42 1.95 -14.99
CA ALA A 142 -15.49 0.74 -14.17
C ALA A 142 -14.52 -0.35 -14.64
N LYS A 143 -14.39 -0.54 -15.97
CA LYS A 143 -13.40 -1.47 -16.56
C LYS A 143 -11.97 -1.02 -16.25
N GLN A 144 -11.67 0.27 -16.36
CA GLN A 144 -10.36 0.83 -16.00
C GLN A 144 -10.04 0.61 -14.53
N LYS A 145 -10.98 0.94 -13.63
CA LYS A 145 -10.81 0.75 -12.20
C LYS A 145 -10.60 -0.72 -11.81
N LYS A 146 -11.29 -1.65 -12.48
CA LYS A 146 -11.07 -3.09 -12.30
C LYS A 146 -9.62 -3.49 -12.63
N MET A 147 -9.02 -2.92 -13.68
CA MET A 147 -7.61 -3.18 -14.00
C MET A 147 -6.67 -2.62 -12.93
N LEU A 148 -6.96 -1.44 -12.38
CA LEU A 148 -6.18 -0.88 -11.27
C LEU A 148 -6.24 -1.75 -10.00
N TYR A 149 -7.42 -2.29 -9.66
CA TYR A 149 -7.52 -3.28 -8.57
C TYR A 149 -6.66 -4.52 -8.83
N ALA A 150 -6.65 -5.05 -10.06
CA ALA A 150 -5.81 -6.19 -10.41
C ALA A 150 -4.32 -5.87 -10.24
N THR A 151 -3.88 -4.67 -10.64
CA THR A 151 -2.52 -4.18 -10.41
C THR A 151 -2.18 -4.13 -8.92
N VAL A 152 -3.07 -3.55 -8.09
CA VAL A 152 -2.87 -3.47 -6.63
C VAL A 152 -2.71 -4.88 -6.04
N TYR A 153 -3.58 -5.82 -6.38
CA TYR A 153 -3.48 -7.20 -5.88
C TYR A 153 -2.19 -7.89 -6.31
N GLN A 154 -1.75 -7.67 -7.54
CA GLN A 154 -0.46 -8.20 -8.00
C GLN A 154 0.70 -7.62 -7.19
N LYS A 155 0.72 -6.30 -6.97
CA LYS A 155 1.77 -5.64 -6.19
C LYS A 155 1.74 -6.01 -4.71
N GLU A 156 0.56 -6.23 -4.15
CA GLU A 156 0.40 -6.74 -2.79
C GLU A 156 1.01 -8.13 -2.62
N ALA A 157 0.77 -9.04 -3.58
CA ALA A 157 1.36 -10.38 -3.53
C ALA A 157 2.89 -10.34 -3.58
N LEU A 158 3.47 -9.46 -4.40
CA LEU A 158 4.92 -9.23 -4.45
C LEU A 158 5.45 -8.65 -3.13
N LEU A 159 4.75 -7.68 -2.54
CA LEU A 159 5.10 -7.12 -1.24
C LEU A 159 5.08 -8.20 -0.15
N ARG A 160 4.03 -9.03 -0.09
CA ARG A 160 3.93 -10.14 0.88
C ARG A 160 5.08 -11.13 0.72
N THR A 161 5.46 -11.45 -0.51
CA THR A 161 6.60 -12.34 -0.80
C THR A 161 7.90 -11.70 -0.28
N ALA A 162 8.14 -10.43 -0.61
CA ALA A 162 9.34 -9.72 -0.17
C ALA A 162 9.41 -9.53 1.37
N ILE A 163 8.26 -9.42 2.05
CA ILE A 163 8.20 -9.43 3.52
C ILE A 163 8.69 -10.78 4.05
N GLY A 164 8.19 -11.90 3.51
CA GLY A 164 8.62 -13.24 3.94
C GLY A 164 10.11 -13.51 3.70
N ASP A 165 10.64 -13.08 2.55
CA ASP A 165 12.07 -13.19 2.23
C ASP A 165 12.92 -12.36 3.19
N PHE A 166 12.47 -11.14 3.49
CA PHE A 166 13.10 -10.26 4.48
C PHE A 166 13.08 -10.84 5.88
N GLU A 167 11.94 -11.37 6.32
CA GLU A 167 11.78 -11.97 7.64
C GLU A 167 12.74 -13.16 7.81
N THR A 168 12.77 -14.04 6.80
CA THR A 168 13.69 -15.18 6.77
C THR A 168 15.16 -14.75 6.82
N ALA A 169 15.55 -13.77 6.01
CA ALA A 169 16.94 -13.32 5.90
C ALA A 169 17.46 -12.58 7.16
N ASN A 170 16.56 -12.04 7.97
CA ASN A 170 16.89 -11.27 9.18
C ASN A 170 16.50 -11.98 10.48
N GLY A 171 15.96 -13.19 10.39
CA GLY A 171 15.64 -14.05 11.53
C GLY A 171 14.47 -13.53 12.38
N PHE A 172 13.42 -13.05 11.70
CA PHE A 172 12.12 -12.73 12.27
C PHE A 172 11.18 -13.95 12.28
#